data_AF-A0ABD1TGS0-F1
#
_entry.id   AF-A0ABD1TGS0-F1
#
_cell.length_a   1.000
_cell.length_b   1.000
_cell.length_c   1.000
_cell.angle_alpha   90.00
_cell.angle_beta   90.00
_cell.angle_gamma   90.00
#
_symmetry.space_group_name_H-M   'P 1'
#
loop_
_entity.id
_entity.type
_entity.pdbx_description
1 polymer ?
#
loop_
_entity_poly.entity_id
_entity_poly.type
_entity_poly.pdbx_seq_one_letter_code
_entity_poly.pdbx_strand_id
1 'polypeptide(L)'
;MEEREKEKGKGGERWTAAIANITEMASNLESLKKLLTKKAVYVDDETFAKASLSSEQARTIKVLEQRVETLERELDSAISAAAHARTEKRQAEAAKKAAELRAQDITRELENTTKVFELHMEELRAKQEEISERDKEIKLLEAIIQTLGGKKSISTNG
;
A
#
# COMPACT_ATOMS: atom_id res chain seq x y z
N MET A 1 -57.42 -30.80 -40.52
CA MET A 1 -57.28 -32.27 -40.50
C MET A 1 -55.81 -32.69 -40.35
N GLU A 2 -54.87 -31.95 -40.94
CA GLU A 2 -53.42 -32.22 -40.86
C GLU A 2 -52.78 -32.11 -39.45
N GLU A 3 -53.27 -31.25 -38.56
CA GLU A 3 -52.69 -31.12 -37.21
C GLU A 3 -52.96 -32.35 -36.31
N ARG A 4 -54.14 -32.99 -36.45
CA ARG A 4 -54.49 -34.20 -35.69
C ARG A 4 -53.72 -35.45 -36.14
N GLU A 5 -53.26 -35.49 -37.39
CA GLU A 5 -52.41 -36.58 -37.88
C GLU A 5 -50.94 -36.38 -37.47
N LYS A 6 -50.44 -35.14 -37.42
CA LYS A 6 -49.11 -34.82 -36.90
C LYS A 6 -48.95 -35.12 -35.39
N GLU A 7 -49.98 -34.93 -34.57
CA GLU A 7 -49.92 -35.31 -33.15
C GLU A 7 -49.95 -36.83 -32.92
N LYS A 8 -50.70 -37.58 -33.73
CA LYS A 8 -50.70 -39.06 -33.65
C LYS A 8 -49.35 -39.66 -34.06
N GLY A 9 -48.65 -39.08 -35.04
CA GLY A 9 -47.29 -39.47 -35.43
C GLY A 9 -46.25 -39.24 -34.32
N LYS A 10 -46.30 -38.08 -33.66
CA LYS A 10 -45.41 -37.74 -32.53
C LYS A 10 -45.54 -38.68 -31.33
N GLY A 11 -46.75 -39.19 -31.05
CA GLY A 11 -46.98 -40.17 -29.99
C GLY A 11 -46.28 -41.51 -30.26
N GLY A 12 -46.36 -41.98 -31.51
CA GLY A 12 -45.70 -43.21 -31.97
C GLY A 12 -44.17 -43.10 -31.96
N GLU A 13 -43.63 -41.95 -32.39
CA GLU A 13 -42.18 -41.69 -32.35
C GLU A 13 -41.65 -41.64 -30.91
N ARG A 14 -42.38 -40.99 -29.99
CA ARG A 14 -42.00 -40.95 -28.56
C ARG A 14 -42.07 -42.33 -27.90
N TRP A 15 -43.08 -43.13 -28.22
CA TRP A 15 -43.19 -44.50 -27.72
C TRP A 15 -42.07 -45.39 -28.25
N THR A 16 -41.75 -45.26 -29.54
CA THR A 16 -40.64 -45.99 -30.18
C THR A 16 -39.29 -45.61 -29.56
N ALA A 17 -39.05 -44.32 -29.31
CA ALA A 17 -37.85 -43.85 -28.63
C ALA A 17 -37.76 -44.35 -27.18
N ALA A 18 -38.89 -44.41 -26.45
CA ALA A 18 -38.92 -44.96 -25.10
C ALA A 18 -38.56 -46.46 -25.08
N ILE A 19 -39.09 -47.25 -26.03
CA ILE A 19 -38.75 -48.67 -26.16
C ILE A 19 -37.27 -48.85 -26.51
N ALA A 20 -36.72 -48.03 -27.41
CA ALA A 20 -35.30 -48.06 -27.75
C ALA A 20 -34.42 -47.82 -26.51
N ASN A 21 -34.73 -46.80 -25.71
CA ASN A 21 -34.01 -46.50 -24.47
C ASN A 21 -34.09 -47.65 -23.46
N ILE A 22 -35.26 -48.27 -23.27
CA ILE A 22 -35.41 -49.42 -22.36
C ILE A 22 -34.60 -50.62 -22.84
N THR A 23 -34.58 -50.86 -24.16
CA THR A 23 -33.81 -51.95 -24.76
C THR A 23 -32.31 -51.73 -24.58
N GLU A 24 -31.85 -50.48 -24.74
CA GLU A 24 -30.47 -50.09 -24.48
C GLU A 24 -30.10 -50.26 -23.00
N MET A 25 -30.98 -49.85 -22.08
CA MET A 25 -30.80 -50.07 -20.64
C MET A 25 -30.72 -51.57 -20.30
N ALA A 26 -31.54 -52.41 -20.92
CA ALA A 26 -31.49 -53.86 -20.73
C ALA A 26 -30.17 -54.45 -21.21
N SER A 27 -29.67 -53.99 -22.37
CA SER A 27 -28.36 -54.38 -22.90
C SER A 27 -27.21 -53.94 -21.98
N ASN A 28 -27.28 -52.72 -21.45
CA ASN A 28 -26.30 -52.19 -20.50
C ASN A 28 -26.32 -52.99 -19.18
N LEU A 29 -27.51 -53.35 -18.69
CA LEU A 29 -27.66 -54.16 -17.48
C LEU A 29 -27.10 -55.57 -17.66
N GLU A 30 -27.37 -56.23 -18.79
CA GLU A 30 -26.82 -57.55 -19.09
C GLU A 30 -25.29 -57.50 -19.25
N SER A 31 -24.77 -56.42 -19.84
CA SER A 31 -23.33 -56.16 -19.94
C SER A 31 -22.68 -56.00 -18.56
N LEU A 32 -23.33 -55.25 -17.65
CA LEU A 32 -22.87 -55.08 -16.28
C LEU A 32 -22.91 -56.40 -15.50
N LYS A 33 -24.00 -57.16 -15.61
CA LYS A 33 -24.13 -58.49 -15.01
C LYS A 33 -23.04 -59.45 -15.50
N LYS A 34 -22.75 -59.44 -16.81
CA LYS A 34 -21.68 -60.25 -17.41
C LYS A 34 -20.31 -59.80 -16.92
N LEU A 35 -20.10 -58.50 -16.72
CA LEU A 35 -18.87 -57.97 -16.15
C LEU A 35 -18.70 -58.41 -14.69
N LEU A 36 -19.74 -58.28 -13.86
CA LEU A 36 -19.72 -58.72 -12.47
C LEU A 36 -19.49 -60.23 -12.38
N THR A 37 -20.23 -61.04 -13.11
CA THR A 37 -20.05 -62.51 -13.07
C THR A 37 -18.70 -63.00 -13.61
N LYS A 38 -18.07 -62.28 -14.55
CA LYS A 38 -16.77 -62.68 -15.12
C LYS A 38 -15.55 -62.04 -14.44
N LYS A 39 -15.69 -60.83 -13.90
CA LYS A 39 -14.58 -60.02 -13.37
C LYS A 39 -14.72 -59.66 -11.90
N ALA A 40 -15.88 -59.83 -11.27
CA ALA A 40 -15.93 -59.76 -9.83
C ALA A 40 -15.25 -61.02 -9.29
N VAL A 41 -13.97 -60.88 -8.99
CA VAL A 41 -13.30 -61.74 -8.02
C VAL A 41 -14.07 -61.49 -6.74
N TYR A 42 -14.74 -62.52 -6.19
CA TYR A 42 -15.23 -62.46 -4.82
C TYR A 42 -14.00 -62.31 -3.94
N VAL A 43 -13.71 -61.08 -3.57
CA VAL A 43 -12.68 -60.74 -2.61
C VAL A 43 -13.30 -61.03 -1.24
N ASP A 44 -12.63 -61.83 -0.41
CA ASP A 44 -13.07 -62.03 0.96
C ASP A 44 -13.20 -60.68 1.68
N ASP A 45 -14.12 -60.59 2.64
CA ASP A 45 -14.41 -59.33 3.33
C ASP A 45 -13.16 -58.65 3.91
N GLU A 46 -12.16 -59.44 4.32
CA GLU A 46 -10.90 -58.95 4.86
C GLU A 46 -10.04 -58.28 3.77
N THR A 47 -9.91 -58.89 2.60
CA THR A 47 -9.15 -58.32 1.48
C THR A 47 -9.84 -57.08 0.91
N PHE A 48 -11.19 -57.05 0.86
CA PHE A 48 -11.92 -55.84 0.46
C PHE A 48 -11.72 -54.71 1.48
N ALA A 49 -11.84 -55.01 2.77
CA ALA A 49 -11.63 -54.02 3.84
C ALA A 49 -10.20 -53.45 3.81
N LYS A 50 -9.18 -54.29 3.61
CA LYS A 50 -7.78 -53.85 3.48
C LYS A 50 -7.57 -52.98 2.25
N ALA A 51 -8.13 -53.36 1.10
CA ALA A 51 -8.01 -52.57 -0.13
C ALA A 51 -8.73 -51.21 -0.01
N SER A 52 -9.91 -51.19 0.61
CA SER A 52 -10.67 -49.96 0.87
C SER A 52 -9.91 -49.02 1.80
N LEU A 53 -9.38 -49.54 2.91
CA LEU A 53 -8.58 -48.76 3.86
C LEU A 53 -7.31 -48.19 3.20
N SER A 54 -6.60 -49.01 2.43
CA SER A 54 -5.40 -48.58 1.69
C SER A 54 -5.72 -47.49 0.67
N SER A 55 -6.86 -47.60 -0.03
CA SER A 55 -7.32 -46.57 -0.97
C SER A 55 -7.64 -45.24 -0.26
N GLU A 56 -8.30 -45.30 0.89
CA GLU A 56 -8.60 -44.11 1.70
C GLU A 56 -7.34 -43.45 2.26
N GLN A 57 -6.40 -44.26 2.75
CA GLN A 57 -5.08 -43.79 3.19
C GLN A 57 -4.31 -43.12 2.05
N ALA A 58 -4.26 -43.74 0.86
CA ALA A 58 -3.60 -43.17 -0.31
C ALA A 58 -4.22 -41.83 -0.73
N ARG A 59 -5.55 -41.70 -0.68
CA ARG A 59 -6.24 -40.43 -0.96
C ARG A 59 -5.86 -39.37 0.07
N THR A 60 -5.83 -39.74 1.35
CA THR A 60 -5.48 -38.83 2.45
C THR A 60 -4.04 -38.35 2.34
N ILE A 61 -3.10 -39.26 2.05
CA ILE A 61 -1.68 -38.93 1.83
C ILE A 61 -1.56 -37.91 0.71
N LYS A 62 -2.21 -38.13 -0.44
CA LYS A 62 -2.15 -37.21 -1.58
C LYS A 62 -2.67 -35.81 -1.24
N VAL A 63 -3.76 -35.71 -0.47
CA VAL A 63 -4.30 -34.43 -0.01
C VAL A 63 -3.32 -33.72 0.93
N LEU A 64 -2.68 -34.47 1.82
CA LEU A 64 -1.67 -33.93 2.74
C LEU A 64 -0.42 -33.44 1.99
N GLU A 65 0.06 -34.19 1.01
CA GLU A 65 1.19 -33.79 0.15
C GLU A 65 0.91 -32.45 -0.56
N GLN A 66 -0.27 -32.31 -1.18
CA GLN A 66 -0.68 -31.05 -1.82
C GLN A 66 -0.74 -29.87 -0.84
N ARG A 67 -1.20 -30.14 0.39
CA ARG A 67 -1.25 -29.12 1.44
C ARG A 67 0.16 -28.70 1.88
N VAL A 68 1.07 -29.65 2.05
CA VAL A 68 2.48 -29.36 2.38
C VAL A 68 3.11 -28.52 1.28
N GLU A 69 2.95 -28.92 0.02
CA GLU A 69 3.50 -28.20 -1.14
C GLU A 69 2.95 -26.77 -1.24
N THR A 70 1.68 -26.56 -0.88
CA THR A 70 1.07 -25.22 -0.84
C THR A 70 1.68 -24.38 0.29
N LEU A 71 1.79 -24.95 1.49
CA LEU A 71 2.37 -24.26 2.65
C LEU A 71 3.84 -23.90 2.43
N GLU A 72 4.62 -24.73 1.74
CA GLU A 72 6.01 -24.44 1.37
C GLU A 72 6.08 -23.22 0.44
N ARG A 73 5.23 -23.16 -0.60
CA ARG A 73 5.16 -21.99 -1.49
C ARG A 73 4.74 -20.72 -0.76
N GLU A 74 3.75 -20.81 0.14
CA GLU A 74 3.32 -19.68 0.95
C GLU A 74 4.43 -19.19 1.89
N LEU A 75 5.19 -20.11 2.48
CA LEU A 75 6.34 -19.79 3.32
C LEU A 75 7.42 -19.06 2.53
N ASP A 76 7.79 -19.56 1.36
CA ASP A 76 8.77 -18.91 0.49
C ASP A 76 8.32 -17.51 0.07
N SER A 77 7.04 -17.35 -0.30
CA SER A 77 6.44 -16.06 -0.62
C SER A 77 6.51 -15.10 0.57
N ALA A 78 6.18 -15.56 1.78
CA ALA A 78 6.23 -14.77 3.00
C ALA A 78 7.68 -14.35 3.36
N ILE A 79 8.67 -15.24 3.15
CA ILE A 79 10.08 -14.93 3.36
C ILE A 79 10.54 -13.83 2.39
N SER A 80 10.22 -13.94 1.10
CA SER A 80 10.54 -12.92 0.10
C SER A 80 9.88 -11.58 0.43
N ALA A 81 8.59 -11.58 0.77
CA ALA A 81 7.86 -10.38 1.16
C ALA A 81 8.47 -9.71 2.41
N ALA A 82 8.84 -10.50 3.43
CA ALA A 82 9.48 -9.99 4.63
C ALA A 82 10.87 -9.40 4.34
N ALA A 83 11.64 -9.99 3.43
CA ALA A 83 12.95 -9.46 3.01
C ALA A 83 12.80 -8.11 2.30
N HIS A 84 11.82 -7.97 1.40
CA HIS A 84 11.49 -6.70 0.76
C HIS A 84 11.07 -5.64 1.78
N ALA A 85 10.13 -5.96 2.67
CA ALA A 85 9.65 -5.04 3.71
C ALA A 85 10.79 -4.55 4.64
N ARG A 86 11.73 -5.43 5.00
CA ARG A 86 12.92 -5.04 5.79
C ARG A 86 13.82 -4.07 5.04
N THR A 87 14.01 -4.30 3.74
CA THR A 87 14.86 -3.45 2.90
C THR A 87 14.24 -2.07 2.71
N GLU A 88 12.95 -2.01 2.39
CA GLU A 88 12.19 -0.77 2.27
C GLU A 88 12.18 0.02 3.59
N LYS A 89 11.95 -0.65 4.72
CA LYS A 89 12.02 -0.03 6.05
C LYS A 89 13.39 0.62 6.29
N ARG A 90 14.48 -0.08 5.98
CA ARG A 90 15.85 0.44 6.15
C ARG A 90 16.10 1.67 5.28
N GLN A 91 15.61 1.67 4.04
CA GLN A 91 15.73 2.82 3.14
C GLN A 91 14.93 4.02 3.66
N ALA A 92 13.68 3.79 4.10
CA ALA A 92 12.83 4.83 4.67
C ALA A 92 13.43 5.43 5.95
N GLU A 93 13.98 4.60 6.84
CA GLU A 93 14.68 5.06 8.05
C GLU A 93 15.92 5.89 7.73
N ALA A 94 16.72 5.47 6.74
CA ALA A 94 17.89 6.24 6.30
C ALA A 94 17.49 7.60 5.71
N ALA A 95 16.44 7.63 4.89
CA ALA A 95 15.92 8.87 4.31
C ALA A 95 15.36 9.80 5.39
N LYS A 96 14.61 9.27 6.37
CA LYS A 96 14.11 10.02 7.52
C LYS A 96 15.26 10.64 8.31
N LYS A 97 16.29 9.85 8.65
CA LYS A 97 17.45 10.35 9.40
C LYS A 97 18.22 11.45 8.65
N ALA A 98 18.35 11.31 7.33
CA ALA A 98 18.97 12.36 6.51
C ALA A 98 18.14 13.65 6.48
N ALA A 99 16.82 13.53 6.39
CA ALA A 99 15.90 14.68 6.45
C ALA A 99 15.93 15.37 7.83
N GLU A 100 15.96 14.59 8.92
CA GLU A 100 16.09 15.13 10.28
C GLU A 100 17.40 15.89 10.47
N LEU A 101 18.53 15.36 10.00
CA LEU A 101 19.83 16.04 10.06
C LEU A 101 19.78 17.37 9.30
N ARG A 102 19.21 17.37 8.09
CA ARG A 102 19.05 18.59 7.28
C ARG A 102 18.17 19.63 7.96
N ALA A 103 17.09 19.21 8.63
CA ALA A 103 16.23 20.12 9.37
C ALA A 103 16.96 20.76 10.56
N GLN A 104 17.80 19.99 11.26
CA GLN A 104 18.64 20.51 12.35
C GLN A 104 19.66 21.53 11.83
N ASP A 105 20.29 21.28 10.68
CA ASP A 105 21.21 22.22 10.06
C ASP A 105 20.53 23.53 9.69
N ILE A 106 19.38 23.47 9.01
CA ILE A 106 18.59 24.66 8.65
C ILE A 106 18.15 25.43 9.90
N THR A 107 17.73 24.73 10.95
CA THR A 107 17.31 25.37 12.21
C THR A 107 18.47 26.15 12.82
N ARG A 108 19.67 25.55 12.85
CA ARG A 108 20.89 26.20 13.36
C ARG A 108 21.29 27.42 12.52
N GLU A 109 21.18 27.33 11.20
CA GLU A 109 21.41 28.46 10.30
C GLU A 109 20.42 29.60 10.57
N LEU A 110 19.12 29.28 10.72
CA LEU A 110 18.10 30.27 11.04
C LEU A 110 18.33 30.94 12.40
N GLU A 111 18.72 30.18 13.43
CA GLU A 111 19.08 30.72 14.74
C GLU A 111 20.27 31.69 14.64
N ASN A 112 21.32 31.29 13.91
CA ASN A 112 22.49 32.13 13.68
C ASN A 112 22.12 33.41 12.91
N THR A 113 21.32 33.30 11.86
CA THR A 113 20.84 34.44 11.07
C THR A 113 19.99 35.38 11.92
N THR A 114 19.12 34.84 12.78
CA THR A 114 18.31 35.63 13.71
C THR A 114 19.20 36.44 14.66
N LYS A 115 20.23 35.82 15.23
CA LYS A 115 21.19 36.51 16.11
C LYS A 115 21.95 37.63 15.40
N VAL A 116 22.33 37.43 14.14
CA VAL A 116 22.97 38.49 13.31
C VAL A 116 22.00 39.65 13.10
N PHE A 117 20.73 39.36 12.81
CA PHE A 117 19.70 40.41 12.67
C PHE A 117 19.47 41.18 13.96
N GLU A 118 19.45 40.51 15.11
CA GLU A 118 19.35 41.17 16.42
C GLU A 118 20.50 42.16 16.64
N LEU A 119 21.74 41.73 16.40
CA LEU A 119 22.92 42.59 16.52
C LEU A 119 22.86 43.80 15.58
N HIS A 120 22.44 43.60 14.33
CA HIS A 120 22.24 44.71 13.39
C HIS A 120 21.17 45.71 13.87
N MET A 121 20.08 45.24 14.47
CA MET A 121 19.04 46.10 15.02
C MET A 121 19.52 46.89 16.24
N GLU A 122 20.35 46.29 17.08
CA GLU A 122 21.01 46.97 18.20
C GLU A 122 21.97 48.06 17.72
N GLU A 123 22.80 47.77 16.72
CA GLU A 123 23.72 48.75 16.14
C GLU A 123 22.98 49.92 15.49
N LEU A 124 21.90 49.66 14.74
CA LEU A 124 21.05 50.70 14.17
C LEU A 124 20.45 51.60 15.26
N ARG A 125 20.02 51.01 16.39
CA ARG A 125 19.48 51.78 17.52
C ARG A 125 20.55 52.66 18.17
N ALA A 126 21.75 52.12 18.39
CA ALA A 126 22.88 52.89 18.94
C ALA A 126 23.28 54.05 18.01
N LYS A 127 23.30 53.81 16.69
CA LYS A 127 23.55 54.87 15.70
C LYS A 127 22.46 55.93 15.68
N GLN A 128 21.20 55.54 15.85
CA GLN A 128 20.09 56.48 15.93
C GLN A 128 20.19 57.38 17.18
N GLU A 129 20.67 56.84 18.30
CA GLU A 129 20.93 57.61 19.52
C GLU A 129 22.08 58.60 19.32
N GLU A 130 23.20 58.15 18.74
CA GLU A 130 24.35 59.02 18.40
C GLU A 130 23.92 60.18 17.49
N ILE A 131 23.14 59.91 16.43
CA ILE A 131 22.58 60.95 15.56
C ILE A 131 21.71 61.91 16.36
N SER A 132 20.85 61.41 17.25
CA SER A 132 19.99 62.27 18.06
C SER A 132 20.78 63.18 19.01
N GLU A 133 21.91 62.74 19.54
CA GLU A 133 22.80 63.57 20.37
C GLU A 133 23.48 64.65 19.53
N ARG A 134 24.05 64.27 18.38
CA ARG A 134 24.66 65.22 17.45
C ARG A 134 23.66 66.28 16.96
N ASP A 135 22.42 65.90 16.69
CA ASP A 135 21.35 66.84 16.32
C ASP A 135 21.05 67.86 17.42
N LYS A 136 21.10 67.45 18.70
CA LYS A 136 20.93 68.37 19.84
C LYS A 136 22.10 69.34 19.94
N GLU A 137 23.33 68.85 19.77
CA GLU A 137 24.54 69.70 19.75
C GLU A 137 24.49 70.71 18.59
N ILE A 138 24.12 70.27 17.39
CA ILE A 138 23.96 71.13 16.22
C ILE A 138 22.94 72.24 16.51
N LYS A 139 21.77 71.91 17.04
CA LYS A 139 20.74 72.91 17.39
C LYS A 139 21.22 73.91 18.45
N LEU A 140 22.00 73.45 19.44
CA LEU A 140 22.59 74.34 20.43
C LEU A 140 23.60 75.30 19.77
N LEU A 141 24.49 74.79 18.92
CA LEU A 141 25.45 75.60 18.18
C LEU A 141 24.75 76.61 17.26
N GLU A 142 23.68 76.20 16.58
CA GLU A 142 22.83 77.09 15.78
C GLU A 142 22.23 78.23 16.64
N ALA A 143 21.70 77.91 17.81
CA ALA A 143 21.16 78.92 18.74
C ALA A 143 22.25 79.89 19.24
N ILE A 144 23.46 79.39 19.54
CA ILE A 144 24.61 80.22 19.91
C ILE A 144 25.01 81.13 18.73
N ILE A 145 25.07 80.61 17.51
CA ILE A 145 25.38 81.41 16.32
C ILE A 145 24.30 82.47 16.08
N GLN A 146 23.02 82.15 16.25
CA GLN A 146 21.93 83.13 16.11
C GLN A 146 22.04 84.24 17.16
N THR A 147 22.37 83.91 18.42
CA THR A 147 22.55 84.91 19.49
C THR A 147 23.82 85.76 19.32
N LEU A 148 24.94 85.18 18.87
CA LEU A 148 26.19 85.90 18.57
C LEU A 148 26.13 86.69 17.25
N GLY A 149 25.49 86.13 16.23
CA GLY A 149 25.25 86.75 14.92
C GLY A 149 24.24 87.90 15.01
N GLY A 150 23.26 87.81 15.91
CA GLY A 150 22.35 88.91 16.24
C GLY A 150 23.02 90.11 16.93
N LYS A 151 24.26 89.95 17.43
CA LYS A 151 25.03 91.05 18.03
C LYS A 151 25.81 91.90 17.02
N LYS A 152 25.74 91.58 15.71
CA LYS A 152 26.39 92.36 14.64
C LYS A 152 25.48 93.33 13.87
N SER A 153 24.21 93.49 14.25
CA SER A 153 23.30 94.44 13.61
C SER A 153 22.88 95.66 14.46
N ILE A 154 23.46 95.86 15.65
CA ILE A 154 23.28 97.11 16.42
C ILE A 154 24.63 97.80 16.57
N SER A 155 25.14 98.35 15.48
CA SER A 155 26.04 99.53 15.46
C SER A 155 26.49 99.83 14.03
N THR A 156 25.57 100.21 13.15
CA THR A 156 25.87 101.08 11.99
C THR A 156 24.55 101.61 11.43
N ASN A 157 24.16 102.81 11.86
CA ASN A 157 23.96 103.97 10.99
C ASN A 157 23.50 105.17 11.83
N GLY A 158 24.07 106.33 11.49
CA GLY A 158 23.56 107.63 11.91
C GLY A 158 22.31 108.05 11.14
#